data_AF-A0A3M1WUY2-F1
#
_entry.id   AF-A0A3M1WUY2-F1
#
_cell.length_a   1.000
_cell.length_b   1.000
_cell.length_c   1.000
_cell.angle_alpha   90.00
_cell.angle_beta   90.00
_cell.angle_gamma   90.00
#
_symmetry.space_group_name_H-M   'P 1'
#
loop_
_entity.id
_entity.type
_entity.pdbx_description
1 polymer ?
#
loop_
_entity_poly.entity_id
_entity_poly.type
_entity_poly.pdbx_seq_one_letter_code
_entity_poly.pdbx_strand_id
1 'polypeptide(L)'
;MRADLLLADKEPMEAVVARRKAKEADVARDEAYSNLLTGDFTPLAIADLADSVNPILELIGAPPLELEPGGDQVPPDLAGAVAMIMKMASDAGLDRLVMDPTQVKDDDGLTMLAGTIDALARNDSFRAFIRSQAEPGAKPLHPPPEKEETAQVGAEDDDLMDFDRLALGRIG
;
A
#
# COMPACT_ATOMS: atom_id res chain seq x y z
N MET A 1 -59.01 -14.16 29.21
CA MET A 1 -57.86 -13.35 29.67
C MET A 1 -56.63 -13.87 28.95
N ARG A 2 -55.90 -12.96 28.28
CA ARG A 2 -54.86 -13.24 27.29
C ARG A 2 -53.62 -13.88 27.92
N ALA A 3 -53.18 -14.99 27.34
CA ALA A 3 -51.84 -15.51 27.51
C ALA A 3 -50.96 -14.88 26.41
N ASP A 4 -50.42 -13.69 26.67
CA ASP A 4 -49.43 -13.06 25.80
C ASP A 4 -48.03 -13.49 26.26
N LEU A 5 -47.48 -14.42 25.48
CA LEU A 5 -46.07 -14.62 25.13
C LEU A 5 -45.08 -13.64 25.79
N LEU A 6 -44.45 -14.07 26.87
CA LEU A 6 -43.06 -13.67 27.17
C LEU A 6 -42.14 -14.55 26.32
N LEU A 7 -42.03 -14.22 25.03
CA LEU A 7 -40.92 -14.69 24.20
C LEU A 7 -39.69 -13.89 24.62
N ALA A 8 -39.03 -14.35 25.68
CA ALA A 8 -37.68 -13.89 25.99
C ALA A 8 -36.78 -14.31 24.82
N ASP A 9 -36.50 -13.34 23.97
CA ASP A 9 -35.56 -13.39 22.85
C ASP A 9 -34.18 -13.79 23.41
N LYS A 10 -33.94 -15.10 23.50
CA LYS A 10 -32.62 -15.64 23.79
C LYS A 10 -31.88 -15.61 22.47
N GLU A 11 -31.17 -14.50 22.21
CA GLU A 11 -30.13 -14.51 21.18
C GLU A 11 -29.24 -15.74 21.42
N PRO A 12 -28.95 -16.55 20.39
CA PRO A 12 -28.11 -17.73 20.55
C PRO A 12 -26.75 -17.28 21.08
N MET A 13 -26.25 -17.94 22.13
CA MET A 13 -24.94 -17.63 22.74
C MET A 13 -23.81 -17.54 21.69
N GLU A 14 -23.92 -18.29 20.59
CA GLU A 14 -23.00 -18.20 19.44
C GLU A 14 -22.97 -16.82 18.79
N ALA A 15 -24.11 -16.13 18.63
CA ALA A 15 -24.15 -14.78 18.06
C ALA A 15 -23.50 -13.76 19.01
N VAL A 16 -23.69 -13.92 20.32
CA VAL A 16 -23.07 -13.07 21.35
C VAL A 16 -21.55 -13.27 21.38
N VAL A 17 -21.08 -14.52 21.29
CA VAL A 17 -19.65 -14.85 21.25
C VAL A 17 -19.01 -14.39 19.94
N ALA A 18 -19.69 -14.56 18.80
CA ALA A 18 -19.21 -14.08 17.50
C ALA A 18 -19.09 -12.55 17.49
N ARG A 19 -20.09 -11.82 18.00
CA ARG A 19 -20.06 -10.36 18.09
C ARG A 19 -18.99 -9.85 19.05
N ARG A 20 -18.75 -10.55 20.16
CA ARG A 20 -17.69 -10.22 21.12
C ARG A 20 -16.30 -10.45 20.51
N LYS A 21 -16.10 -11.59 19.84
CA LYS A 21 -14.85 -11.88 19.12
C LYS A 21 -14.58 -10.91 17.98
N ALA A 22 -15.61 -10.49 17.24
CA ALA A 22 -15.48 -9.46 16.20
C ALA A 22 -15.02 -8.13 16.80
N LYS A 23 -15.65 -7.67 17.89
CA LYS A 23 -15.21 -6.46 18.61
C LYS A 23 -13.79 -6.56 19.16
N GLU A 24 -13.40 -7.71 19.71
CA GLU A 24 -12.04 -7.90 20.21
C GLU A 24 -11.00 -7.88 19.08
N ALA A 25 -11.35 -8.39 17.89
CA ALA A 25 -10.51 -8.32 16.71
C ALA A 25 -10.38 -6.89 16.18
N ASP A 26 -11.48 -6.11 16.16
CA ASP A 26 -11.45 -4.69 15.76
C ASP A 26 -10.62 -3.85 16.75
N VAL A 27 -10.77 -4.05 18.06
CA VAL A 27 -9.96 -3.32 19.06
C VAL A 27 -8.47 -3.64 18.94
N ALA A 28 -8.11 -4.92 18.79
CA ALA A 28 -6.71 -5.31 18.62
C ALA A 28 -6.12 -4.78 17.31
N ARG A 29 -6.95 -4.66 16.27
CA ARG A 29 -6.60 -4.08 14.97
C ARG A 29 -6.35 -2.58 15.09
N ASP A 30 -7.24 -1.86 15.77
CA ASP A 30 -7.10 -0.42 16.02
C ASP A 30 -5.85 -0.12 16.85
N GLU A 31 -5.56 -0.91 17.88
CA GLU A 31 -4.33 -0.75 18.68
C GLU A 31 -3.05 -0.99 17.85
N ALA A 32 -3.08 -1.96 16.92
CA ALA A 32 -1.95 -2.23 16.04
C ALA A 32 -1.71 -1.08 15.04
N TYR A 33 -2.77 -0.47 14.52
CA TYR A 33 -2.68 0.59 13.50
C TYR A 33 -2.51 1.99 14.10
N SER A 34 -2.98 2.24 15.31
CA SER A 34 -2.82 3.53 16.00
C SER A 34 -1.35 3.89 16.26
N ASN A 35 -0.47 2.87 16.32
CA ASN A 35 0.97 3.09 16.57
C ASN A 35 1.80 3.27 15.29
N LEU A 36 1.21 3.06 14.11
CA LEU A 36 1.95 3.07 12.84
C LEU A 36 2.35 4.47 12.40
N LEU A 37 1.47 5.45 12.54
CA LEU A 37 1.73 6.85 12.22
C LEU A 37 1.66 7.67 13.50
N THR A 38 2.73 7.59 14.29
CA THR A 38 2.90 8.31 15.56
C THR A 38 3.90 9.44 15.37
N GLY A 39 3.40 10.61 15.00
CA GLY A 39 4.16 11.83 14.76
C GLY A 39 3.31 13.07 15.02
N ASP A 40 3.94 14.24 14.97
CA ASP A 40 3.26 15.53 15.08
C ASP A 40 2.83 15.93 13.67
N PHE A 41 1.54 15.76 13.38
CA PHE A 41 0.99 15.98 12.05
C PHE A 41 -0.03 17.10 12.06
N THR A 42 -0.03 17.93 11.01
CA THR A 42 -1.09 18.92 10.83
C THR A 42 -2.35 18.26 10.26
N PRO A 43 -3.56 18.77 10.61
CA PRO A 43 -4.80 18.28 10.03
C PRO A 43 -4.83 18.32 8.49
N LEU A 44 -4.09 19.27 7.90
CA LEU A 44 -3.95 19.38 6.45
C LEU A 44 -3.17 18.19 5.87
N ALA A 45 -2.02 17.85 6.43
CA ALA A 45 -1.22 16.72 5.96
C ALA A 45 -1.95 15.37 6.11
N ILE A 46 -2.76 15.23 7.18
CA ILE A 46 -3.62 14.05 7.37
C ILE A 46 -4.72 14.00 6.31
N ALA A 47 -5.34 15.14 5.98
CA ALA A 47 -6.35 15.23 4.93
C ALA A 47 -5.78 14.88 3.55
N ASP A 48 -4.61 15.43 3.21
CA ASP A 48 -3.93 15.13 1.96
C ASP A 48 -3.61 13.63 1.84
N LEU A 49 -3.17 13.00 2.93
CA LEU A 49 -2.94 11.54 2.96
C LEU A 49 -4.23 10.75 2.70
N ALA A 50 -5.36 11.12 3.31
CA ALA A 50 -6.64 10.45 3.08
C ALA A 50 -7.13 10.62 1.63
N ASP A 51 -6.95 11.80 1.05
CA ASP A 51 -7.27 12.07 -0.35
C ASP A 51 -6.44 11.21 -1.31
N SER A 52 -5.16 10.94 -1.01
CA SER A 52 -4.34 10.01 -1.81
C SER A 52 -4.75 8.53 -1.61
N VAL A 53 -5.25 8.16 -0.42
CA VAL A 53 -5.67 6.79 -0.09
C VAL A 53 -7.01 6.42 -0.73
N ASN A 54 -7.98 7.34 -0.72
CA ASN A 54 -9.35 7.12 -1.19
C ASN A 54 -9.47 6.55 -2.62
N PRO A 55 -8.70 7.03 -3.62
CA PRO A 55 -8.70 6.45 -4.97
C PRO A 55 -8.34 4.96 -5.00
N ILE A 56 -7.43 4.50 -4.12
CA ILE A 56 -7.06 3.08 -4.05
C ILE A 56 -8.15 2.28 -3.35
N LEU A 57 -8.79 2.84 -2.33
CA LEU A 57 -9.94 2.22 -1.67
C LEU A 57 -11.09 1.98 -2.66
N GLU A 58 -11.36 2.95 -3.54
CA GLU A 58 -12.34 2.78 -4.61
C GLU A 58 -11.97 1.63 -5.56
N LEU A 59 -10.68 1.48 -5.90
CA LEU A 59 -10.21 0.40 -6.78
C LEU A 59 -10.39 -1.01 -6.17
N ILE A 60 -10.31 -1.14 -4.84
CA ILE A 60 -10.56 -2.41 -4.12
C ILE A 60 -12.03 -2.58 -3.72
N GLY A 61 -12.90 -1.62 -4.05
CA GLY A 61 -14.32 -1.65 -3.68
C GLY A 61 -14.59 -1.39 -2.20
N ALA A 62 -13.64 -0.78 -1.48
CA ALA A 62 -13.80 -0.35 -0.10
C ALA A 62 -14.48 1.03 -0.02
N PRO A 63 -15.23 1.33 1.05
CA PRO A 63 -15.80 2.66 1.25
C PRO A 63 -14.68 3.71 1.41
N PRO A 64 -14.91 4.96 0.98
CA PRO A 64 -13.97 6.04 1.21
C PRO A 64 -13.87 6.34 2.71
N LEU A 65 -12.69 6.79 3.13
CA LEU A 65 -12.45 7.30 4.47
C LEU A 65 -12.93 8.76 4.55
N GLU A 66 -13.80 9.01 5.52
CA GLU A 66 -14.22 10.36 5.88
C GLU A 66 -13.45 10.77 7.14
N LEU A 67 -12.67 11.84 7.05
CA LEU A 67 -11.95 12.38 8.20
C LEU A 67 -12.82 13.38 8.96
N GLU A 68 -12.74 13.34 10.29
CA GLU A 68 -13.29 14.42 11.10
C GLU A 68 -12.41 15.68 10.97
N PRO A 69 -13.02 16.86 10.71
CA PRO A 69 -12.25 18.08 10.51
C PRO A 69 -11.53 18.52 11.80
N GLY A 70 -10.23 18.82 11.68
CA GLY A 70 -9.43 19.39 12.76
C GLY A 70 -8.83 18.37 13.74
N GLY A 71 -8.79 17.09 13.38
CA GLY A 71 -8.02 16.10 14.13
C GLY A 71 -6.51 16.24 13.88
N ASP A 72 -5.72 16.36 14.95
CA ASP A 72 -4.25 16.38 14.90
C ASP A 72 -3.64 14.96 14.96
N GLN A 73 -4.49 13.93 14.98
CA GLN A 73 -4.09 12.52 15.06
C GLN A 73 -4.60 11.76 13.84
N VAL A 74 -3.73 10.91 13.27
CA VAL A 74 -4.08 10.03 12.16
C VAL A 74 -5.07 8.98 12.66
N PRO A 75 -6.27 8.87 12.06
CA PRO A 75 -7.23 7.85 12.45
C PRO A 75 -6.69 6.43 12.21
N PRO A 76 -7.02 5.45 13.07
CA PRO A 76 -6.56 4.07 12.91
C PRO A 76 -6.99 3.45 11.58
N ASP A 77 -8.17 3.81 11.08
CA ASP A 77 -8.66 3.37 9.78
C ASP A 77 -7.77 3.86 8.62
N LEU A 78 -7.31 5.12 8.69
CA LEU A 78 -6.38 5.68 7.70
C LEU A 78 -5.02 5.00 7.79
N ALA A 79 -4.47 4.84 8.99
CA ALA A 79 -3.21 4.12 9.20
C ALA A 79 -3.28 2.66 8.72
N GLY A 80 -4.41 1.99 8.97
CA GLY A 80 -4.68 0.63 8.50
C GLY A 80 -4.78 0.54 6.98
N ALA A 81 -5.45 1.50 6.33
CA ALA A 81 -5.55 1.58 4.88
C ALA A 81 -4.16 1.79 4.24
N VAL A 82 -3.35 2.69 4.78
CA VAL A 82 -1.96 2.90 4.36
C VAL A 82 -1.15 1.60 4.46
N ALA A 83 -1.18 0.93 5.61
CA ALA A 83 -0.45 -0.32 5.81
C ALA A 83 -0.91 -1.41 4.83
N MET A 84 -2.21 -1.49 4.55
CA MET A 84 -2.77 -2.42 3.57
C MET A 84 -2.27 -2.11 2.15
N ILE A 85 -2.24 -0.83 1.74
CA ILE A 85 -1.75 -0.39 0.44
C ILE A 85 -0.27 -0.71 0.27
N MET A 86 0.55 -0.40 1.28
CA MET A 86 1.99 -0.71 1.25
C MET A 86 2.25 -2.22 1.14
N LYS A 87 1.48 -3.03 1.86
CA LYS A 87 1.54 -4.48 1.73
C LYS A 87 1.17 -4.94 0.31
N MET A 88 0.06 -4.44 -0.25
CA MET A 88 -0.35 -4.79 -1.60
C MET A 88 0.71 -4.38 -2.64
N ALA A 89 1.38 -3.25 -2.45
CA ALA A 89 2.45 -2.80 -3.34
C ALA A 89 3.66 -3.74 -3.29
N SER A 90 4.04 -4.20 -2.09
CA SER A 90 5.08 -5.23 -1.93
C SER A 90 4.66 -6.56 -2.57
N ASP A 91 3.42 -7.00 -2.35
CA ASP A 91 2.87 -8.22 -2.97
C ASP A 91 2.84 -8.14 -4.51
N ALA A 92 2.71 -6.93 -5.07
CA ALA A 92 2.78 -6.65 -6.50
C ALA A 92 4.23 -6.53 -7.05
N GLY A 93 5.26 -6.73 -6.21
CA GLY A 93 6.67 -6.61 -6.59
C GLY A 93 7.13 -5.16 -6.81
N LEU A 94 6.44 -4.20 -6.20
CA LEU A 94 6.75 -2.76 -6.28
C LEU A 94 7.51 -2.28 -5.04
N ASP A 95 8.39 -3.10 -4.46
CA ASP A 95 9.11 -2.80 -3.21
C ASP A 95 9.90 -1.48 -3.26
N ARG A 96 10.30 -1.04 -4.46
CA ARG A 96 10.98 0.26 -4.65
C ARG A 96 10.09 1.48 -4.35
N LEU A 97 8.77 1.28 -4.38
CA LEU A 97 7.75 2.27 -4.08
C LEU A 97 7.11 2.03 -2.71
N VAL A 98 7.59 1.06 -1.94
CA VAL A 98 7.08 0.79 -0.59
C VAL A 98 7.86 1.64 0.39
N MET A 99 7.14 2.46 1.15
CA MET A 99 7.68 3.23 2.26
C MET A 99 7.20 2.61 3.57
N ASP A 100 8.08 2.57 4.58
CA ASP A 100 7.69 2.12 5.91
C ASP A 100 6.97 3.27 6.66
N PRO A 101 5.64 3.18 6.88
CA PRO A 101 4.89 4.21 7.59
C PRO A 101 5.38 4.44 9.03
N THR A 102 6.03 3.46 9.68
CA THR A 102 6.52 3.64 11.06
C THR A 102 7.64 4.67 11.18
N GLN A 103 8.33 4.96 10.07
CA GLN A 103 9.41 5.93 9.99
C GLN A 103 8.91 7.36 9.74
N VAL A 104 7.62 7.54 9.43
CA VAL A 104 7.03 8.86 9.18
C VAL A 104 6.69 9.52 10.51
N LYS A 105 7.31 10.66 10.79
CA LYS A 105 7.20 11.38 12.08
C LYS A 105 6.77 12.85 11.96
N ASP A 106 6.75 13.38 10.74
CA ASP A 106 6.44 14.77 10.43
C ASP A 106 5.59 14.91 9.16
N ASP A 107 5.10 16.12 8.91
CA ASP A 107 4.28 16.48 7.75
C ASP A 107 4.98 16.22 6.41
N ASP A 108 6.30 16.42 6.33
CA ASP A 108 7.06 16.19 5.11
C ASP A 108 7.05 14.70 4.77
N GLY A 109 7.26 13.84 5.77
CA GLY A 109 7.16 12.39 5.63
C GLY A 109 5.75 11.94 5.26
N LEU A 110 4.71 12.54 5.83
CA LEU A 110 3.31 12.27 5.44
C LEU A 110 3.04 12.68 3.99
N THR A 111 3.56 13.83 3.57
CA THR A 111 3.41 14.33 2.21
C THR A 111 4.13 13.40 1.21
N MET A 112 5.33 12.92 1.55
CA MET A 112 6.05 11.93 0.74
C MET A 112 5.30 10.60 0.66
N LEU A 113 4.71 10.16 1.77
CA LEU A 113 3.90 8.96 1.84
C LEU A 113 2.65 9.09 0.96
N ALA A 114 1.93 10.21 1.05
CA ALA A 114 0.78 10.53 0.21
C ALA A 114 1.17 10.53 -1.28
N GLY A 115 2.27 11.20 -1.64
CA GLY A 115 2.78 11.20 -3.01
C GLY A 115 3.18 9.81 -3.52
N THR A 116 3.69 8.95 -2.64
CA THR A 116 4.00 7.54 -2.96
C THR A 116 2.74 6.73 -3.23
N ILE A 117 1.71 6.93 -2.41
CA ILE A 117 0.39 6.31 -2.58
C ILE A 117 -0.25 6.79 -3.89
N ASP A 118 -0.18 8.08 -4.21
CA ASP A 118 -0.64 8.62 -5.49
C ASP A 118 0.10 8.00 -6.69
N ALA A 119 1.41 7.82 -6.56
CA ALA A 119 2.21 7.16 -7.59
C ALA A 119 1.78 5.69 -7.79
N LEU A 120 1.48 4.98 -6.70
CA LEU A 120 0.93 3.62 -6.75
C LEU A 120 -0.45 3.62 -7.40
N ALA A 121 -1.33 4.53 -7.03
CA ALA A 121 -2.68 4.66 -7.60
C ALA A 121 -2.66 4.85 -9.13
N ARG A 122 -1.62 5.51 -9.65
CA ARG A 122 -1.42 5.76 -11.09
C ARG A 122 -0.62 4.66 -11.79
N ASN A 123 -0.03 3.73 -11.07
CA ASN A 123 0.79 2.66 -11.64
C ASN A 123 -0.09 1.56 -12.26
N ASP A 124 0.03 1.34 -13.56
CA ASP A 124 -0.81 0.37 -14.28
C ASP A 124 -0.63 -1.07 -13.77
N SER A 125 0.59 -1.46 -13.42
CA SER A 125 0.89 -2.80 -12.86
C SER A 125 0.22 -3.00 -11.51
N PHE A 126 0.25 -1.98 -10.65
CA PHE A 126 -0.42 -2.04 -9.35
C PHE A 126 -1.94 -2.15 -9.49
N ARG A 127 -2.54 -1.34 -10.38
CA ARG A 127 -3.98 -1.40 -10.65
C ARG A 127 -4.42 -2.73 -11.26
N ALA A 128 -3.61 -3.29 -12.16
CA ALA A 128 -3.86 -4.61 -12.73
C ALA A 128 -3.81 -5.70 -11.65
N PHE A 129 -2.82 -5.62 -10.74
CA PHE A 129 -2.73 -6.52 -9.60
C PHE A 129 -3.97 -6.42 -8.69
N ILE A 130 -4.38 -5.22 -8.29
CA ILE A 130 -5.58 -5.01 -7.47
C ILE A 130 -6.81 -5.64 -8.12
N ARG A 131 -7.03 -5.38 -9.41
CA ARG A 131 -8.17 -5.96 -10.14
C ARG A 131 -8.13 -7.49 -10.17
N SER A 132 -6.93 -8.07 -10.29
CA SER A 132 -6.78 -9.54 -10.26
C SER A 132 -7.12 -10.16 -8.89
N GLN A 133 -6.94 -9.40 -7.80
CA GLN A 133 -7.29 -9.82 -6.45
C GLN A 133 -8.79 -9.61 -6.13
N ALA A 134 -9.43 -8.65 -6.80
CA ALA A 134 -10.83 -8.29 -6.57
C ALA A 134 -11.86 -9.23 -7.22
N GLU A 135 -11.46 -10.12 -8.14
CA GLU A 135 -12.38 -11.08 -8.76
C GLU A 135 -12.61 -12.33 -7.88
N PRO A 136 -13.83 -12.55 -7.35
CA PRO A 136 -14.16 -13.76 -6.61
C PRO A 136 -14.25 -14.95 -7.59
N GLY A 137 -13.12 -15.64 -7.79
CA GLY A 137 -13.02 -16.83 -8.64
C GLY A 137 -11.96 -16.76 -9.76
N ALA A 138 -11.13 -15.72 -9.81
CA ALA A 138 -10.02 -15.68 -10.76
C ALA A 138 -9.02 -16.80 -10.44
N LYS A 139 -8.95 -17.79 -11.36
CA LYS A 139 -7.79 -18.69 -11.45
C LYS A 139 -6.54 -17.83 -11.54
N PRO A 140 -5.41 -18.23 -10.92
CA PRO A 140 -4.15 -17.51 -11.01
C PRO A 140 -3.79 -17.33 -12.49
N LEU A 141 -4.00 -16.11 -13.00
CA LEU A 141 -3.69 -15.78 -14.38
C LEU A 141 -2.19 -15.50 -14.44
N HIS A 142 -1.46 -16.59 -14.71
CA HIS A 142 -0.10 -16.66 -15.23
C HIS A 142 1.02 -16.05 -14.37
N PRO A 143 2.20 -16.71 -14.32
CA PRO A 143 3.42 -16.06 -13.86
C PRO A 143 3.70 -14.81 -14.73
N PRO A 144 4.42 -13.82 -14.18
CA PRO A 144 4.82 -12.62 -14.93
C PRO A 144 5.41 -13.03 -16.27
N PRO A 145 5.26 -12.23 -17.35
CA PRO A 145 5.97 -12.51 -18.59
C PRO A 145 7.45 -12.61 -18.22
N GLU A 146 7.98 -13.84 -18.28
CA GLU A 146 9.41 -14.08 -18.34
C GLU A 146 9.87 -13.18 -19.47
N LYS A 147 10.65 -12.15 -19.10
CA LYS A 147 11.33 -11.33 -20.08
C LYS A 147 12.12 -12.32 -20.93
N GLU A 148 11.65 -12.48 -22.17
CA GLU A 148 12.35 -13.20 -23.21
C GLU A 148 13.82 -12.81 -23.15
N GLU A 149 14.60 -13.82 -22.86
CA GLU A 149 15.99 -13.96 -23.22
C GLU A 149 16.15 -13.52 -24.69
N THR A 150 16.58 -12.27 -24.89
CA THR A 150 17.35 -11.93 -26.08
C THR A 150 18.81 -12.02 -25.68
N ALA A 151 19.28 -13.27 -25.66
CA ALA A 151 20.66 -13.55 -26.00
C ALA A 151 20.91 -12.99 -27.40
N GLN A 152 21.60 -11.86 -27.49
CA GLN A 152 22.41 -11.55 -28.65
C GLN A 152 23.87 -11.59 -28.22
N VAL A 153 24.46 -12.76 -28.47
CA VAL A 153 25.89 -12.96 -28.63
C VAL A 153 26.33 -12.08 -29.80
N GLY A 154 27.07 -11.01 -29.49
CA GLY A 154 27.89 -10.28 -30.45
C GLY A 154 29.34 -10.37 -29.99
N ALA A 155 30.06 -11.35 -30.54
CA ALA A 155 31.52 -11.39 -30.50
C ALA A 155 32.05 -10.38 -31.54
N GLU A 156 33.04 -9.60 -31.13
CA GLU A 156 33.96 -8.73 -31.91
C GLU A 156 34.70 -7.94 -30.80
N ASP A 157 35.82 -8.39 -30.20
CA ASP A 157 37.15 -8.57 -30.81
C ASP A 157 37.36 -7.64 -32.01
N ASP A 158 37.59 -6.35 -31.73
CA ASP A 158 38.56 -5.48 -32.42
C ASP A 158 38.46 -4.06 -31.83
N ASP A 159 39.44 -3.67 -31.02
CA ASP A 159 40.10 -2.34 -31.07
C ASP A 159 40.99 -2.18 -29.84
N LEU A 160 42.04 -3.01 -29.84
CA LEU A 160 43.30 -2.74 -29.16
C LEU A 160 43.98 -1.56 -29.89
N MET A 161 43.45 -0.35 -29.71
CA MET A 161 44.07 0.87 -30.22
C MET A 161 45.32 1.21 -29.39
N ASP A 162 46.44 0.60 -29.80
CA ASP A 162 47.77 1.20 -29.96
C ASP A 162 47.95 2.58 -29.30
N PHE A 163 48.25 2.59 -27.99
CA PHE A 163 48.63 3.80 -27.25
C PHE A 163 50.14 4.12 -27.35
N ASP A 164 50.84 3.60 -28.38
CA ASP A 164 52.30 3.68 -28.52
C ASP A 164 52.80 4.53 -29.71
N ARG A 165 51.97 5.42 -30.28
CA ARG A 165 52.44 6.39 -31.27
C ARG A 165 51.79 7.76 -31.12
N LEU A 166 52.53 8.70 -30.53
CA LEU A 166 52.52 10.18 -30.68
C LEU A 166 52.83 10.80 -29.30
N ALA A 167 54.08 10.97 -28.88
CA ALA A 167 54.81 12.22 -29.15
C ALA A 167 56.27 12.13 -28.67
N LEU A 168 57.11 11.41 -29.41
CA LEU A 168 58.55 11.72 -29.50
C LEU A 168 58.70 12.76 -30.61
N GLY A 169 58.73 14.04 -30.25
CA GLY A 169 58.84 15.11 -31.24
C GLY A 169 58.54 16.52 -30.73
N ARG A 170 59.08 16.91 -29.57
CA ARG A 170 59.18 18.33 -29.21
C ARG A 170 60.63 18.76 -29.14
N ILE A 171 61.06 19.24 -30.29
CA ILE A 171 62.08 20.25 -30.57
C ILE A 171 62.49 21.04 -29.31
N GLY A 172 63.78 21.00 -29.01
CA GLY A 172 64.48 21.72 -27.95
C GLY A 172 65.88 21.16 -27.80
#